data_AF-A0A4V1Y403-F1
#
_entry.id   AF-A0A4V1Y403-F1
#
_cell.length_a   1.000
_cell.length_b   1.000
_cell.length_c   1.000
_cell.angle_alpha   90.00
_cell.angle_beta   90.00
_cell.angle_gamma   90.00
#
_symmetry.space_group_name_H-M   'P 1'
#
loop_
_entity.id
_entity.type
_entity.pdbx_description
1 polymer ?
#
loop_
_entity_poly.entity_id
_entity_poly.type
_entity_poly.pdbx_seq_one_letter_code
_entity_poly.pdbx_strand_id
1 'polypeptide(L)'
;MARAIVYTDFDGVLNAFPEAESMPSDLYSPERAFRLDGEATVHVGSGAAYRIRWSSELTDALHELACTGAIELQWLSTWQPYTALLNERLGWNAQIIGTVQWYDPITYTGLRDGKYRAVARRVEVEADGGDPAPIVWIDDEECTRTRCDELRASAPVAPVLIVRPDSRIGISPAAVGAHLRVHRESARVRRRDARRRADTARARRPHGLLMRVCAEEHGFAKPLRIFAIQMAVVRRIASIMHGQGNGREKERTP
;
A
#
# COMPACT_ATOMS: atom_id res chain seq x y z
N MET A 1 -18.10 -1.39 4.52
CA MET A 1 -16.78 -1.20 5.15
C MET A 1 -15.97 -0.32 4.22
N ALA A 2 -15.27 0.70 4.71
CA ALA A 2 -14.36 1.50 3.90
C ALA A 2 -13.28 0.61 3.25
N ARG A 3 -13.23 0.63 1.92
CA ARG A 3 -12.18 -0.01 1.11
C ARG A 3 -10.88 0.79 1.23
N ALA A 4 -9.73 0.13 1.21
CA ALA A 4 -8.46 0.84 1.24
C ALA A 4 -8.21 1.56 -0.10
N ILE A 5 -7.66 2.76 -0.07
CA ILE A 5 -7.20 3.46 -1.28
C ILE A 5 -5.74 3.14 -1.48
N VAL A 6 -5.37 2.67 -2.66
CA VAL A 6 -4.00 2.32 -3.03
C VAL A 6 -3.55 3.23 -4.17
N TYR A 7 -2.58 4.09 -3.87
CA TYR A 7 -1.84 4.85 -4.87
C TYR A 7 -0.56 4.11 -5.20
N THR A 8 -0.36 3.80 -6.48
CA THR A 8 0.86 3.13 -6.94
C THR A 8 1.51 3.92 -8.05
N ASP A 9 2.82 4.10 -7.94
CA ASP A 9 3.66 4.36 -9.11
C ASP A 9 3.82 3.06 -9.93
N PHE A 10 4.44 3.18 -11.10
CA PHE A 10 4.73 2.07 -11.99
C PHE A 10 6.23 1.77 -12.07
N ASP A 11 7.02 2.75 -12.50
CA ASP A 11 8.48 2.62 -12.58
C ASP A 11 9.10 2.45 -11.20
N GLY A 12 10.03 1.50 -11.05
CA GLY A 12 10.64 1.15 -9.78
C GLY A 12 9.71 0.44 -8.79
N VAL A 13 8.42 0.25 -9.14
CA VAL A 13 7.40 -0.35 -8.27
C VAL A 13 6.87 -1.66 -8.86
N LEU A 14 6.18 -1.58 -10.01
CA LEU A 14 5.68 -2.74 -10.75
C LEU A 14 6.58 -3.05 -11.95
N ASN A 15 7.12 -2.01 -12.58
CA ASN A 15 8.20 -2.10 -13.55
C ASN A 15 9.54 -2.07 -12.82
N ALA A 16 10.20 -3.22 -12.72
CA ALA A 16 11.48 -3.33 -12.06
C ALA A 16 12.65 -3.11 -13.03
N PHE A 17 13.74 -2.54 -12.53
CA PHE A 17 14.97 -2.24 -13.26
C PHE A 17 16.14 -3.11 -12.79
N PRO A 18 16.11 -4.44 -13.02
CA PRO A 18 17.23 -5.29 -12.63
C PRO A 18 18.51 -4.82 -13.30
N GLU A 19 19.58 -4.79 -12.51
CA GLU A 19 20.96 -4.68 -13.00
C GLU A 19 21.23 -5.78 -14.03
N ALA A 20 22.18 -5.55 -14.96
CA ALA A 20 22.39 -6.38 -16.15
C ALA A 20 22.38 -7.90 -15.86
N GLU A 21 21.85 -8.68 -16.81
CA GLU A 21 21.50 -10.11 -16.73
C GLU A 21 22.64 -11.06 -16.28
N SER A 22 23.88 -10.58 -16.13
CA SER A 22 25.07 -11.40 -15.95
C SER A 22 25.38 -11.83 -14.53
N MET A 23 24.66 -11.36 -13.49
CA MET A 23 24.89 -11.83 -12.12
C MET A 23 23.56 -12.15 -11.41
N PRO A 24 23.24 -13.42 -11.14
CA PRO A 24 22.17 -13.76 -10.21
C PRO A 24 22.62 -13.33 -8.82
N SER A 25 22.28 -12.11 -8.44
CA SER A 25 22.45 -11.64 -7.08
C SER A 25 21.36 -12.27 -6.21
N ASP A 26 21.66 -12.55 -4.94
CA ASP A 26 20.67 -12.95 -3.93
C ASP A 26 19.45 -12.01 -3.89
N LEU A 27 19.56 -10.79 -4.41
CA LEU A 27 18.47 -9.83 -4.50
C LEU A 27 17.28 -10.35 -5.33
N TYR A 28 17.54 -11.14 -6.37
CA TYR A 28 16.52 -11.66 -7.30
C TYR A 28 15.98 -13.04 -6.92
N SER A 29 16.34 -13.56 -5.74
CA SER A 29 15.84 -14.85 -5.30
C SER A 29 14.31 -14.80 -5.08
N PRO A 30 13.57 -15.91 -5.24
CA PRO A 30 12.12 -15.94 -5.04
C PRO A 30 11.67 -15.49 -3.64
N GLU A 31 12.53 -15.59 -2.62
CA GLU A 31 12.27 -15.11 -1.27
C GLU A 31 12.34 -13.58 -1.16
N ARG A 32 13.04 -12.93 -2.09
CA ARG A 32 13.40 -11.50 -2.04
C ARG A 32 12.80 -10.69 -3.18
N ALA A 33 12.43 -11.29 -4.29
CA ALA A 33 11.82 -10.63 -5.44
C ALA A 33 10.76 -11.51 -6.09
N PHE A 34 9.73 -10.88 -6.65
CA PHE A 34 8.85 -11.60 -7.56
C PHE A 34 9.56 -11.87 -8.88
N ARG A 35 9.26 -13.01 -9.49
CA ARG A 35 9.75 -13.32 -10.83
C ARG A 35 9.15 -12.32 -11.83
N LEU A 36 10.02 -11.71 -12.64
CA LEU A 36 9.60 -10.92 -13.79
C LEU A 36 9.38 -11.87 -14.98
N ASP A 37 8.12 -12.05 -15.36
CA ASP A 37 7.66 -12.93 -16.43
C ASP A 37 6.84 -12.20 -17.50
N GLY A 38 6.46 -10.95 -17.23
CA GLY A 38 5.87 -10.03 -18.20
C GLY A 38 6.91 -9.06 -18.75
N GLU A 39 6.87 -8.84 -20.07
CA GLU A 39 7.70 -7.85 -20.75
C GLU A 39 6.96 -7.23 -21.94
N ALA A 40 7.14 -5.92 -22.14
CA ALA A 40 6.64 -5.22 -23.31
C ALA A 40 7.48 -3.98 -23.63
N THR A 41 7.40 -3.53 -24.88
CA THR A 41 7.87 -2.20 -25.27
C THR A 41 6.67 -1.31 -25.50
N VAL A 42 6.58 -0.22 -24.73
CA VAL A 42 5.50 0.76 -24.87
C VAL A 42 6.00 1.98 -25.63
N HIS A 43 5.31 2.29 -26.73
CA HIS A 43 5.59 3.47 -27.53
C HIS A 43 4.67 4.60 -27.08
N VAL A 44 5.25 5.76 -26.74
CA VAL A 44 4.50 6.97 -26.39
C VAL A 44 4.55 7.98 -27.53
N GLY A 45 3.59 8.91 -27.57
CA GLY A 45 3.34 9.80 -28.72
C GLY A 45 4.50 10.71 -29.16
N SER A 46 5.60 10.80 -28.39
CA SER A 46 6.83 11.51 -28.75
C SER A 46 7.82 10.68 -29.58
N GLY A 47 7.49 9.42 -29.91
CA GLY A 47 8.42 8.49 -30.56
C GLY A 47 9.37 7.78 -29.59
N ALA A 48 9.27 8.07 -28.29
CA ALA A 48 9.99 7.33 -27.26
C ALA A 48 9.37 5.94 -27.05
N ALA A 49 10.24 4.97 -26.78
CA ALA A 49 9.87 3.59 -26.50
C ALA A 49 10.50 3.16 -25.17
N TYR A 50 9.67 2.65 -24.27
CA TYR A 50 10.10 2.19 -22.94
C TYR A 50 9.92 0.68 -22.85
N ARG A 51 11.00 -0.04 -22.54
CA ARG A 51 10.93 -1.45 -22.17
C ARG A 51 10.47 -1.54 -20.72
N ILE A 52 9.39 -2.27 -20.49
CA ILE A 52 8.80 -2.49 -19.18
C ILE A 52 8.85 -3.99 -18.86
N ARG A 53 9.16 -4.33 -17.61
CA ARG A 53 9.25 -5.71 -17.12
C ARG A 53 8.55 -5.81 -15.77
N TRP A 54 7.60 -6.72 -15.65
CA TRP A 54 6.77 -6.85 -14.46
C TRP A 54 6.60 -8.32 -14.07
N SER A 55 6.09 -8.53 -12.86
CA SER A 55 5.61 -9.83 -12.41
C SER A 55 4.10 -9.92 -12.63
N SER A 56 3.65 -10.85 -13.47
CA SER A 56 2.24 -11.11 -13.70
C SER A 56 1.53 -11.52 -12.42
N GLU A 57 2.16 -12.34 -11.57
CA GLU A 57 1.62 -12.72 -10.26
C GLU A 57 1.25 -11.49 -9.41
N LEU A 58 2.17 -10.52 -9.30
CA LEU A 58 1.95 -9.31 -8.52
C LEU A 58 0.86 -8.42 -9.14
N THR A 59 0.93 -8.19 -10.45
CA THR A 59 0.00 -7.29 -11.13
C THR A 59 -1.42 -7.86 -11.19
N ASP A 60 -1.56 -9.18 -11.37
CA ASP A 60 -2.85 -9.87 -11.38
C ASP A 60 -3.49 -9.83 -9.99
N ALA A 61 -2.70 -10.07 -8.94
CA ALA A 61 -3.18 -9.97 -7.56
C ALA A 61 -3.69 -8.57 -7.21
N LEU A 62 -2.99 -7.51 -7.62
CA LEU A 62 -3.43 -6.13 -7.41
C LEU A 62 -4.72 -5.83 -8.18
N HIS A 63 -4.82 -6.29 -9.43
CA HIS A 63 -6.01 -6.11 -10.24
C HIS A 63 -7.21 -6.89 -9.69
N GLU A 64 -7.04 -8.12 -9.21
CA GLU A 64 -8.10 -8.90 -8.57
C GLU A 64 -8.65 -8.20 -7.32
N LEU A 65 -7.77 -7.63 -6.49
CA LEU A 65 -8.19 -6.84 -5.32
C LEU A 65 -9.03 -5.62 -5.72
N ALA A 66 -8.68 -4.97 -6.83
CA ALA A 66 -9.47 -3.85 -7.35
C ALA A 66 -10.81 -4.31 -7.94
N CYS A 67 -10.82 -5.39 -8.74
CA CYS A 67 -12.02 -5.97 -9.35
C CYS A 67 -13.04 -6.44 -8.31
N THR A 68 -12.58 -7.01 -7.20
CA THR A 68 -13.44 -7.44 -6.09
C THR A 68 -13.92 -6.28 -5.21
N GLY A 69 -13.45 -5.06 -5.46
CA GLY A 69 -13.74 -3.87 -4.65
C GLY A 69 -13.07 -3.87 -3.27
N ALA A 70 -12.11 -4.78 -3.03
CA ALA A 70 -11.35 -4.83 -1.78
C ALA A 70 -10.46 -3.60 -1.61
N ILE A 71 -9.97 -3.04 -2.73
CA ILE A 71 -9.23 -1.78 -2.78
C ILE A 71 -9.78 -0.84 -3.86
N GLU A 72 -9.57 0.45 -3.68
CA GLU A 72 -9.59 1.45 -4.73
C GLU A 72 -8.17 1.64 -5.26
N LEU A 73 -7.84 1.03 -6.40
CA LEU A 73 -6.50 1.12 -6.98
C LEU A 73 -6.44 2.30 -7.96
N GLN A 74 -5.43 3.15 -7.78
CA GLN A 74 -5.24 4.39 -8.52
C GLN A 74 -3.78 4.53 -8.95
N TRP A 75 -3.56 4.83 -10.22
CA TRP A 75 -2.25 5.26 -10.70
C TRP A 75 -1.92 6.64 -10.11
N LEU A 76 -0.76 6.72 -9.45
CA LEU A 76 -0.12 7.96 -9.04
C LEU A 76 1.31 7.95 -9.59
N SER A 77 1.41 8.01 -10.92
CA SER A 77 2.63 7.72 -11.66
C SER A 77 3.03 8.87 -12.59
N THR A 78 4.32 8.96 -12.86
CA THR A 78 4.90 9.79 -13.93
C THR A 78 4.50 9.32 -15.32
N TRP A 79 3.92 8.12 -15.44
CA TRP A 79 3.29 7.65 -16.67
C TRP A 79 2.03 8.42 -17.05
N GLN A 80 1.51 9.34 -16.24
CA GLN A 80 0.50 10.30 -16.68
C GLN A 80 1.04 11.09 -17.89
N PRO A 81 0.30 11.25 -19.01
CA PRO A 81 -1.09 10.85 -19.26
C PRO A 81 -1.24 9.47 -19.95
N TYR A 82 -0.17 8.71 -20.08
CA TYR A 82 -0.07 7.42 -20.80
C TYR A 82 -0.44 6.17 -19.97
N THR A 83 -1.04 6.31 -18.77
CA THR A 83 -1.42 5.18 -17.90
C THR A 83 -2.42 4.22 -18.56
N ALA A 84 -3.18 4.67 -19.57
CA ALA A 84 -4.03 3.79 -20.37
C ALA A 84 -3.22 2.72 -21.14
N LEU A 85 -2.00 3.05 -21.59
CA LEU A 85 -1.11 2.09 -22.24
C LEU A 85 -0.60 1.05 -21.23
N LEU A 86 -0.37 1.45 -19.98
CA LEU A 86 -0.04 0.49 -18.92
C LEU A 86 -1.20 -0.46 -18.67
N ASN A 87 -2.43 0.05 -18.57
CA ASN A 87 -3.61 -0.78 -18.40
C ASN A 87 -3.75 -1.81 -19.54
N GLU A 88 -3.51 -1.39 -20.80
CA GLU A 88 -3.51 -2.30 -21.94
C GLU A 88 -2.47 -3.41 -21.79
N ARG A 89 -1.22 -3.07 -21.45
CA ARG A 89 -0.13 -4.05 -21.34
C ARG A 89 -0.28 -5.00 -20.16
N LEU A 90 -0.86 -4.53 -19.06
CA LEU A 90 -1.10 -5.32 -17.86
C LEU A 90 -2.44 -6.08 -17.91
N GLY A 91 -3.28 -5.86 -18.94
CA GLY A 91 -4.62 -6.45 -19.00
C GLY A 91 -5.59 -5.88 -17.95
N TRP A 92 -5.34 -4.67 -17.46
CA TRP A 92 -6.17 -4.03 -16.43
C TRP A 92 -7.35 -3.28 -17.06
N ASN A 93 -8.52 -3.38 -16.42
CA ASN A 93 -9.69 -2.65 -16.88
C ASN A 93 -9.61 -1.18 -16.45
N ALA A 94 -9.48 -0.27 -17.43
CA ALA A 94 -9.41 1.17 -17.20
C ALA A 94 -10.68 1.79 -16.58
N GLN A 95 -11.81 1.08 -16.58
CA GLN A 95 -13.03 1.50 -15.86
C GLN A 95 -12.94 1.20 -14.35
N ILE A 96 -12.05 0.29 -13.95
CA ILE A 96 -11.84 -0.10 -12.55
C ILE A 96 -10.65 0.66 -11.97
N ILE A 97 -9.58 0.80 -12.76
CA ILE A 97 -8.33 1.45 -12.33
C ILE A 97 -8.32 2.91 -12.77
N GLY A 98 -8.36 3.81 -11.79
CA GLY A 98 -8.30 5.24 -12.06
C GLY A 98 -6.86 5.77 -12.18
N THR A 99 -6.73 7.00 -12.66
CA THR A 99 -5.46 7.74 -12.65
C THR A 99 -5.68 9.07 -11.97
N VAL A 100 -4.90 9.35 -10.93
CA VAL A 100 -4.89 10.65 -10.29
C VAL A 100 -4.19 11.64 -11.21
N GLN A 101 -4.84 12.76 -11.51
CA GLN A 101 -4.17 13.90 -12.15
C GLN A 101 -3.48 14.73 -11.07
N TRP A 102 -2.15 14.67 -11.01
CA TRP A 102 -1.39 15.26 -9.90
C TRP A 102 -0.45 16.41 -10.31
N TYR A 103 -0.25 16.56 -11.62
CA TYR A 103 0.45 17.67 -12.28
C TYR A 103 -0.17 17.94 -13.65
N ASP A 104 0.16 19.07 -14.27
CA ASP A 104 -0.18 19.35 -15.67
C ASP A 104 0.80 18.61 -16.61
N PRO A 105 0.34 17.63 -17.43
CA PRO A 105 1.24 16.84 -18.28
C PRO A 105 1.78 17.60 -19.50
N ILE A 106 1.25 18.79 -19.80
CA ILE A 106 1.70 19.63 -20.92
C ILE A 106 2.77 20.60 -20.42
N THR A 107 2.50 21.30 -19.32
CA THR A 107 3.41 22.33 -18.78
C THR A 107 4.37 21.80 -17.72
N TYR A 108 4.17 20.57 -17.23
CA TYR A 108 4.85 19.97 -16.07
C TYR A 108 4.64 20.74 -14.75
N THR A 109 3.65 21.63 -14.71
CA THR A 109 3.35 22.42 -13.51
C THR A 109 2.89 21.51 -12.38
N GLY A 110 3.56 21.61 -11.24
CA GLY A 110 3.25 20.83 -10.04
C GLY A 110 3.92 19.45 -9.98
N LEU A 111 4.82 19.11 -10.90
CA LEU A 111 5.48 17.80 -10.95
C LEU A 111 6.36 17.49 -9.71
N ARG A 112 7.03 18.47 -9.09
CA ARG A 112 8.01 18.17 -8.03
C ARG A 112 7.42 17.67 -6.71
N ASP A 113 6.19 18.06 -6.38
CA ASP A 113 5.55 17.72 -5.10
C ASP A 113 4.14 17.17 -5.30
N GLY A 114 3.70 17.01 -6.56
CA GLY A 114 2.30 16.79 -6.85
C GLY A 114 1.80 15.42 -6.39
N LYS A 115 2.63 14.37 -6.43
CA LYS A 115 2.28 13.05 -5.88
C LYS A 115 2.03 13.13 -4.37
N TYR A 116 2.99 13.69 -3.62
CA TYR A 116 2.83 13.92 -2.19
C TYR A 116 1.57 14.74 -1.87
N ARG A 117 1.38 15.86 -2.57
CA ARG A 117 0.21 16.73 -2.41
C ARG A 117 -1.10 15.98 -2.66
N ALA A 118 -1.14 15.07 -3.64
CA ALA A 118 -2.32 14.25 -3.89
C ALA A 118 -2.64 13.34 -2.70
N VAL A 119 -1.63 12.69 -2.11
CA VAL A 119 -1.79 11.84 -0.93
C VAL A 119 -2.18 12.66 0.31
N ALA A 120 -1.51 13.78 0.56
CA ALA A 120 -1.82 14.67 1.68
C ALA A 120 -3.25 15.23 1.58
N ARG A 121 -3.66 15.67 0.38
CA ARG A 121 -5.04 16.09 0.13
C ARG A 121 -6.03 14.96 0.37
N ARG A 122 -5.69 13.71 0.00
CA ARG A 122 -6.58 12.58 0.30
C ARG A 122 -6.72 12.35 1.80
N VAL A 123 -5.63 12.46 2.57
CA VAL A 123 -5.68 12.41 4.04
C VAL A 123 -6.64 13.44 4.61
N GLU A 124 -6.60 14.68 4.10
CA GLU A 124 -7.52 15.74 4.53
C GLU A 124 -8.97 15.41 4.19
N VAL A 125 -9.25 14.96 2.97
CA VAL A 125 -10.61 14.57 2.55
C VAL A 125 -11.17 13.44 3.42
N GLU A 126 -10.34 12.45 3.78
CA GLU A 126 -10.76 11.39 4.69
C GLU A 126 -11.03 11.91 6.11
N ALA A 127 -10.35 12.98 6.56
CA ALA A 127 -10.59 13.59 7.86
C ALA A 127 -12.02 14.16 8.02
N ASP A 128 -12.61 14.63 6.91
CA ASP A 128 -13.97 15.17 6.89
C ASP A 128 -15.05 14.07 6.77
N GLY A 129 -14.66 12.83 6.49
CA GLY A 129 -15.56 11.69 6.25
C GLY A 129 -16.05 10.98 7.52
N GLY A 130 -17.28 10.44 7.46
CA GLY A 130 -17.85 9.64 8.55
C GLY A 130 -17.27 8.21 8.69
N ASP A 131 -16.66 7.68 7.63
CA ASP A 131 -16.01 6.37 7.56
C ASP A 131 -14.69 6.47 6.76
N PRO A 132 -13.61 7.01 7.38
CA PRO A 132 -12.38 7.30 6.66
C PRO A 132 -11.65 6.02 6.20
N ALA A 133 -11.26 6.00 4.94
CA ALA A 133 -10.57 4.89 4.32
C ALA A 133 -9.06 4.88 4.65
N PRO A 134 -8.46 3.71 4.92
CA PRO A 134 -7.01 3.61 5.02
C PRO A 134 -6.36 3.87 3.66
N ILE A 135 -5.19 4.52 3.66
CA ILE A 135 -4.44 4.88 2.45
C ILE A 135 -3.15 4.06 2.40
N VAL A 136 -2.82 3.53 1.23
CA VAL A 136 -1.53 2.91 0.91
C VAL A 136 -0.91 3.69 -0.24
N TRP A 137 0.32 4.17 -0.05
CA TRP A 137 1.09 4.83 -1.10
C TRP A 137 2.36 4.02 -1.36
N ILE A 138 2.56 3.62 -2.61
CA ILE A 138 3.68 2.81 -3.07
C ILE A 138 4.43 3.58 -4.16
N ASP A 139 5.66 3.96 -3.88
CA ASP A 139 6.51 4.75 -4.77
C ASP A 139 7.97 4.55 -4.34
N ASP A 140 8.89 4.32 -5.26
CA ASP A 140 10.30 4.02 -4.94
C ASP A 140 11.14 5.29 -4.71
N GLU A 141 10.72 6.45 -5.23
CA GLU A 141 11.43 7.72 -5.11
C GLU A 141 10.83 8.63 -4.03
N GLU A 142 9.50 8.80 -4.04
CA GLU A 142 8.80 9.84 -3.27
C GLU A 142 8.41 9.40 -1.86
N CYS A 143 8.36 8.09 -1.60
CA CYS A 143 8.08 7.50 -0.28
C CYS A 143 9.28 7.62 0.68
N THR A 144 9.81 8.83 0.85
CA THR A 144 10.94 9.11 1.73
C THR A 144 10.54 9.15 3.21
N ARG A 145 11.54 9.07 4.10
CA ARG A 145 11.33 9.22 5.55
C ARG A 145 10.73 10.59 5.89
N THR A 146 11.15 11.65 5.21
CA THR A 146 10.60 13.00 5.38
C THR A 146 9.11 13.03 5.08
N ARG A 147 8.67 12.48 3.93
CA ARG A 147 7.22 12.40 3.61
C ARG A 147 6.44 11.57 4.62
N CYS A 148 7.03 10.49 5.13
CA CYS A 148 6.42 9.70 6.20
C CYS A 148 6.21 10.53 7.46
N ASP A 149 7.18 11.33 7.85
CA ASP A 149 7.10 12.14 9.06
C ASP A 149 6.13 13.33 8.88
N GLU A 150 6.07 13.93 7.70
CA GLU A 150 5.08 14.96 7.33
C GLU A 150 3.64 14.40 7.39
N LEU A 151 3.37 13.26 6.75
CA LEU A 151 2.04 12.60 6.79
C LEU A 151 1.67 12.08 8.18
N ARG A 152 2.65 11.79 9.04
CA ARG A 152 2.38 11.46 10.45
C ARG A 152 2.03 12.70 11.25
N ALA A 153 2.73 13.80 11.00
CA ALA A 153 2.52 15.07 11.69
C ALA A 153 1.13 15.67 11.41
N SER A 154 0.54 15.37 10.24
CA SER A 154 -0.85 15.76 9.93
C SER A 154 -1.91 14.99 10.73
N ALA A 155 -1.52 14.00 11.54
CA ALA A 155 -2.40 13.21 12.40
C ALA A 155 -3.62 12.60 11.67
N PRO A 156 -3.40 11.76 10.65
CA PRO A 156 -4.47 11.23 9.80
C PRO A 156 -5.47 10.40 10.62
N VAL A 157 -6.76 10.61 10.36
CA VAL A 157 -7.86 9.93 11.08
C VAL A 157 -7.95 8.44 10.75
N ALA A 158 -7.53 8.07 9.54
CA ALA A 158 -7.34 6.70 9.10
C ALA A 158 -5.85 6.43 8.87
N PRO A 159 -5.38 5.20 9.09
CA PRO A 159 -3.97 4.91 8.98
C PRO A 159 -3.48 4.94 7.53
N VAL A 160 -2.31 5.56 7.37
CA VAL A 160 -1.57 5.67 6.11
C VAL A 160 -0.38 4.72 6.15
N LEU A 161 -0.27 3.86 5.15
CA LEU A 161 0.90 3.01 4.90
C LEU A 161 1.67 3.57 3.72
N ILE A 162 2.97 3.77 3.90
CA ILE A 162 3.88 4.25 2.86
C ILE A 162 4.88 3.14 2.64
N VAL A 163 5.04 2.72 1.39
CA VAL A 163 5.91 1.61 0.98
C VAL A 163 6.88 2.16 -0.04
N ARG A 164 8.18 2.02 0.25
CA ARG A 164 9.25 2.38 -0.68
C ARG A 164 9.95 1.11 -1.18
N PRO A 165 9.63 0.62 -2.38
CA PRO A 165 10.31 -0.54 -2.95
C PRO A 165 11.77 -0.25 -3.33
N ASP A 166 12.52 -1.31 -3.59
CA ASP A 166 13.83 -1.21 -4.25
C ASP A 166 13.60 -1.32 -5.75
N SER A 167 13.94 -0.27 -6.50
CA SER A 167 13.58 -0.15 -7.92
C SER A 167 14.16 -1.26 -8.80
N ARG A 168 15.20 -1.96 -8.35
CA ARG A 168 15.79 -3.09 -9.06
C ARG A 168 14.92 -4.34 -9.07
N ILE A 169 14.06 -4.49 -8.06
CA ILE A 169 13.20 -5.66 -7.86
C ILE A 169 11.72 -5.30 -7.71
N GLY A 170 11.39 -4.01 -7.67
CA GLY A 170 10.04 -3.54 -7.43
C GLY A 170 9.53 -3.90 -6.04
N ILE A 171 8.20 -3.97 -5.90
CA ILE A 171 7.55 -4.46 -4.68
C ILE A 171 8.06 -5.86 -4.37
N SER A 172 8.46 -6.11 -3.13
CA SER A 172 8.94 -7.42 -2.70
C SER A 172 8.31 -7.93 -1.41
N PRO A 173 8.38 -9.25 -1.16
CA PRO A 173 8.02 -9.83 0.13
C PRO A 173 8.72 -9.23 1.34
N ALA A 174 10.00 -8.91 1.18
CA ALA A 174 10.76 -8.23 2.21
C ALA A 174 10.25 -6.79 2.45
N ALA A 175 9.96 -6.01 1.40
CA ALA A 175 9.50 -4.63 1.54
C ALA A 175 8.15 -4.56 2.28
N VAL A 176 7.18 -5.38 1.86
CA VAL A 176 5.87 -5.46 2.53
C VAL A 176 6.03 -6.01 3.97
N GLY A 177 6.87 -7.03 4.15
CA GLY A 177 7.15 -7.65 5.45
C GLY A 177 7.85 -6.75 6.47
N ALA A 178 8.76 -5.88 6.03
CA ALA A 178 9.49 -4.95 6.89
C ALA A 178 8.54 -3.86 7.45
N HIS A 179 7.68 -3.30 6.61
CA HIS A 179 6.69 -2.32 7.05
C HIS A 179 5.65 -2.94 8.01
N LEU A 180 5.25 -4.20 7.79
CA LEU A 180 4.40 -4.95 8.73
C LEU A 180 4.99 -5.07 10.14
N ARG A 181 6.32 -5.26 10.25
CA ARG A 181 7.00 -5.39 11.56
C ARG A 181 7.00 -4.08 12.32
N VAL A 182 7.35 -2.98 11.65
CA VAL A 182 7.33 -1.63 12.24
C VAL A 182 5.93 -1.26 12.72
N HIS A 183 4.90 -1.53 11.92
CA HIS A 183 3.51 -1.24 12.32
C HIS A 183 3.03 -2.09 13.50
N ARG A 184 3.42 -3.38 13.59
CA ARG A 184 3.11 -4.24 14.74
C ARG A 184 3.78 -3.73 16.02
N GLU A 185 5.00 -3.23 15.93
CA GLU A 185 5.75 -2.69 17.05
C GLU A 185 5.16 -1.36 17.52
N SER A 186 4.85 -0.43 16.61
CA SER A 186 4.15 0.82 16.94
C SER A 186 2.75 0.58 17.51
N ALA A 187 2.05 -0.47 17.08
CA ALA A 187 0.75 -0.87 17.66
C ALA A 187 0.91 -1.46 19.08
N ARG A 188 1.97 -2.24 19.33
CA ARG A 188 2.31 -2.74 20.68
C ARG A 188 2.64 -1.62 21.64
N VAL A 189 3.41 -0.62 21.20
CA VAL A 189 3.75 0.57 21.99
C VAL A 189 2.49 1.36 22.35
N ARG A 190 1.63 1.67 21.35
CA ARG A 190 0.36 2.37 21.59
C ARG A 190 -0.58 1.62 22.55
N ARG A 191 -0.63 0.28 22.47
CA ARG A 191 -1.39 -0.55 23.43
C ARG A 191 -0.82 -0.48 24.84
N ARG A 192 0.51 -0.46 24.99
CA ARG A 192 1.20 -0.36 26.29
C ARG A 192 0.96 1.00 26.94
N ASP A 193 1.00 2.07 26.15
CA ASP A 193 0.75 3.44 26.63
C ASP A 193 -0.72 3.65 27.00
N ALA A 194 -1.65 3.11 26.20
CA ALA A 194 -3.08 3.15 26.52
C ALA A 194 -3.39 2.41 27.83
N ARG A 195 -2.78 1.23 28.05
CA ARG A 195 -2.91 0.50 29.32
C ARG A 195 -2.35 1.29 30.50
N ARG A 196 -1.15 1.86 30.37
CA ARG A 196 -0.56 2.73 31.41
C ARG A 196 -1.44 3.93 31.76
N ARG A 197 -2.06 4.56 30.77
CA ARG A 197 -3.00 5.69 31.01
C ARG A 197 -4.26 5.23 31.74
N ALA A 198 -4.82 4.08 31.36
CA ALA A 198 -5.99 3.49 32.03
C ALA A 198 -5.68 3.08 33.48
N ASP A 199 -4.51 2.48 33.73
CA ASP A 199 -4.07 2.08 35.08
C ASP A 199 -3.83 3.30 35.97
N THR A 200 -3.20 4.35 35.43
CA THR A 200 -3.01 5.63 36.14
C THR A 200 -4.34 6.32 36.46
N ALA A 201 -5.32 6.27 35.55
CA ALA A 201 -6.66 6.80 35.77
C ALA A 201 -7.45 6.00 36.81
N ARG A 202 -7.23 4.68 36.89
CA ARG A 202 -7.84 3.79 37.88
C ARG A 202 -7.25 4.01 39.28
N ALA A 203 -5.94 4.25 39.38
CA ALA A 203 -5.24 4.52 40.63
C ALA A 203 -5.58 5.90 41.26
N ARG A 204 -6.14 6.83 40.47
CA ARG A 204 -6.51 8.19 40.92
C ARG A 204 -7.98 8.34 41.35
N ARG A 205 -8.78 7.27 41.38
CA ARG A 205 -10.17 7.36 41.86
C ARG A 205 -10.21 7.21 43.38
N PRO A 206 -10.68 8.20 44.16
CA PRO A 206 -10.96 8.00 45.57
C PRO A 206 -12.11 6.99 45.74
N HIS A 207 -12.02 6.17 46.78
CA HIS A 207 -13.04 5.19 47.15
C HIS A 207 -14.37 5.89 47.43
N GLY A 208 -15.34 5.73 46.53
CA GLY A 208 -16.67 6.32 46.66
C GLY A 208 -17.59 5.87 45.53
N LEU A 209 -18.54 5.02 45.90
CA LEU A 209 -19.73 4.58 45.17
C LEU A 209 -20.33 5.65 44.23
N LEU A 210 -20.32 5.46 42.90
CA LEU A 210 -21.48 5.55 41.99
C LEU A 210 -21.08 5.44 40.49
N MET A 211 -22.02 4.89 39.72
CA MET A 211 -22.21 4.99 38.26
C MET A 211 -21.40 4.07 37.34
N ARG A 212 -22.07 2.96 37.08
CA ARG A 212 -22.08 2.15 35.86
C ARG A 212 -22.71 2.95 34.70
N VAL A 213 -22.00 3.93 34.14
CA VAL A 213 -22.25 4.52 32.80
C VAL A 213 -20.88 5.03 32.30
N CYS A 214 -20.63 5.02 30.99
CA CYS A 214 -19.37 5.40 30.31
C CYS A 214 -18.38 4.26 29.98
N ALA A 215 -18.87 3.09 29.57
CA ALA A 215 -18.04 2.12 28.84
C ALA A 215 -18.34 2.08 27.32
N GLU A 216 -19.40 2.73 26.84
CA GLU A 216 -19.83 2.67 25.44
C GLU A 216 -19.61 3.95 24.63
N GLU A 217 -19.33 5.11 25.25
CA GLU A 217 -19.28 6.40 24.52
C GLU A 217 -17.89 6.87 24.06
N HIS A 218 -16.81 6.12 24.31
CA HIS A 218 -15.48 6.49 23.83
C HIS A 218 -14.84 5.39 23.00
N GLY A 219 -15.07 5.45 21.67
CA GLY A 219 -14.01 5.42 20.64
C GLY A 219 -12.97 4.28 20.57
N PHE A 220 -13.01 3.26 21.42
CA PHE A 220 -11.95 2.24 21.48
C PHE A 220 -12.15 1.05 20.53
N ALA A 221 -13.34 0.87 19.96
CA ALA A 221 -13.64 -0.21 19.02
C ALA A 221 -13.22 0.08 17.56
N LYS A 222 -13.19 1.35 17.15
CA LYS A 222 -12.80 1.79 15.79
C LYS A 222 -11.32 1.51 15.44
N PRO A 223 -10.31 1.81 16.28
CA PRO A 223 -8.90 1.59 15.92
C PRO A 223 -8.52 0.10 15.78
N LEU A 224 -9.22 -0.82 16.44
CA LEU A 224 -8.98 -2.26 16.31
C LEU A 224 -9.59 -2.86 15.04
N ARG A 225 -10.75 -2.36 14.58
CA ARG A 225 -11.37 -2.76 13.31
C ARG A 225 -10.57 -2.27 12.11
N ILE A 226 -10.08 -1.04 12.15
CA ILE A 226 -9.28 -0.45 11.06
C ILE A 226 -7.90 -1.09 10.96
N PHE A 227 -7.25 -1.42 12.10
CA PHE A 227 -6.03 -2.22 12.12
C PHE A 227 -6.25 -3.64 11.57
N ALA A 228 -7.43 -4.23 11.80
CA ALA A 228 -7.78 -5.52 11.22
C ALA A 228 -7.99 -5.45 9.69
N ILE A 229 -8.45 -4.33 9.14
CA ILE A 229 -8.60 -4.12 7.69
C ILE A 229 -7.23 -3.91 7.02
N GLN A 230 -6.35 -3.08 7.58
CA GLN A 230 -4.97 -2.97 7.08
C GLN A 230 -4.23 -4.29 7.20
N MET A 231 -4.41 -5.01 8.31
CA MET A 231 -3.89 -6.36 8.44
C MET A 231 -4.59 -7.34 7.52
N ALA A 232 -5.85 -7.15 7.12
CA ALA A 232 -6.51 -8.03 6.17
C ALA A 232 -6.00 -7.76 4.75
N VAL A 233 -5.86 -6.52 4.31
CA VAL A 233 -5.28 -6.16 3.00
C VAL A 233 -3.83 -6.60 2.94
N VAL A 234 -3.03 -6.26 3.95
CA VAL A 234 -1.61 -6.64 3.96
C VAL A 234 -1.40 -8.12 4.27
N ARG A 235 -2.26 -8.79 5.06
CA ARG A 235 -2.22 -10.27 5.19
C ARG A 235 -2.81 -10.96 3.97
N ARG A 236 -3.70 -10.35 3.19
CA ARG A 236 -4.20 -10.94 1.93
C ARG A 236 -3.13 -10.82 0.86
N ILE A 237 -2.51 -9.65 0.73
CA ILE A 237 -1.28 -9.45 -0.05
C ILE A 237 -0.21 -10.44 0.43
N ALA A 238 0.10 -10.52 1.73
CA ALA A 238 1.10 -11.47 2.26
C ALA A 238 0.68 -12.96 2.24
N SER A 239 -0.61 -13.28 2.21
CA SER A 239 -1.15 -14.65 2.11
C SER A 239 -1.18 -15.13 0.67
N ILE A 240 -1.33 -14.23 -0.30
CA ILE A 240 -1.07 -14.48 -1.72
C ILE A 240 0.45 -14.77 -1.86
N MET A 241 1.30 -13.98 -1.20
CA MET A 241 2.77 -14.13 -1.19
C MET A 241 3.34 -15.37 -0.47
N HIS A 242 2.51 -16.15 0.24
CA HIS A 242 2.92 -17.38 0.94
C HIS A 242 2.02 -18.59 0.58
N GLY A 243 1.16 -18.46 -0.42
CA GLY A 243 0.01 -19.34 -0.66
C GLY A 243 -0.01 -20.07 -2.00
N GLN A 244 1.13 -20.48 -2.54
CA GLN A 244 1.23 -21.49 -3.62
C GLN A 244 2.44 -22.40 -3.35
N GLY A 245 2.40 -23.10 -2.22
CA GLY A 245 3.48 -24.00 -1.79
C GLY A 245 3.01 -25.08 -0.84
N ASN A 246 1.83 -25.67 -1.07
CA ASN A 246 1.44 -26.97 -0.51
C ASN A 246 0.12 -27.43 -1.13
N GLY A 247 0.22 -28.17 -2.23
CA GLY A 247 -0.95 -28.66 -2.94
C GLY A 247 -0.67 -29.72 -3.99
N ARG A 248 0.40 -30.52 -3.85
CA ARG A 248 0.56 -31.79 -4.57
C ARG A 248 1.31 -32.79 -3.71
N GLU A 249 0.59 -33.43 -2.80
CA GLU A 249 0.80 -34.84 -2.48
C GLU A 249 -0.36 -35.37 -1.63
N LYS A 250 -1.26 -36.09 -2.28
CA LYS A 250 -1.92 -37.33 -1.84
C LYS A 250 -3.22 -37.49 -2.62
N GLU A 251 -3.17 -38.30 -3.67
CA GLU A 251 -4.11 -39.40 -3.75
C GLU A 251 -3.44 -40.56 -4.48
N ARG A 252 -3.28 -41.64 -3.71
CA ARG A 252 -2.87 -42.96 -4.18
C ARG A 252 -4.03 -43.53 -4.99
N THR A 253 -3.68 -44.06 -6.16
CA THR A 253 -4.15 -45.27 -6.85
C THR A 253 -5.53 -45.86 -6.52
N PRO A 254 -6.09 -46.54 -7.53
CA PRO A 254 -6.14 -48.00 -7.46
C PRO A 254 -5.07 -48.65 -8.35
#